data_AF-H1YBZ0-F1
#
_entry.id   AF-H1YBZ0-F1
#
_cell.length_a   1.000
_cell.length_b   1.000
_cell.length_c   1.000
_cell.angle_alpha   90.00
_cell.angle_beta   90.00
_cell.angle_gamma   90.00
#
_symmetry.space_group_name_H-M   'P 1'
#
loop_
_entity.id
_entity.type
_entity.pdbx_description
1 polymer ?
#
loop_
_entity_poly.entity_id
_entity_poly.type
_entity_poly.pdbx_seq_one_letter_code
_entity_poly.pdbx_strand_id
1 'polypeptide(L)'
;MKYLFVLILFFSNIPLNAQNIKDKERIVEKWTKATVNVLCYSKLQRDWLLSLDSVFSAGKIDSVSYQNYIYQLIALGSTGTAIWLTYQNHNFLLTARHVLEDVSISKGSCFSEIHIIENDTIHSIDRSKFEPRPHRTFAAEVGTPSDKLFVNNTKLFKFSPVDDDMAVVNIDSSYYAYGLFKFLRLSGFQPVGIEDIDTLFKVKNGDPVFAIGYPNESVTKRKNTKELPTSYALATSPIYTIPIITNGVISDINNGKNTFEIDVFTYHGFSGGPIINKKGKLIGITHGASTPRKSNSKGNYLEYHGEFKKSTLLIPLLHDVITQVQSQQMQARSF
;
A
#
# COMPACT_ATOMS: atom_id res chain seq x y z
N MET A 1 13.03 28.51 59.13
CA MET A 1 13.87 27.65 58.25
C MET A 1 13.26 26.26 58.07
N LYS A 2 12.06 26.18 57.49
CA LYS A 2 11.44 24.96 56.94
C LYS A 2 10.60 25.45 55.76
N TYR A 3 10.51 24.69 54.67
CA TYR A 3 9.79 25.04 53.41
C TYR A 3 10.56 25.83 52.34
N LEU A 4 11.82 25.47 52.06
CA LEU A 4 12.48 25.90 50.82
C LEU A 4 13.34 24.78 50.21
N PHE A 5 12.75 23.60 49.96
CA PHE A 5 13.50 22.49 49.33
C PHE A 5 12.65 21.51 48.51
N VAL A 6 11.48 21.91 48.01
CA VAL A 6 10.59 20.99 47.24
C VAL A 6 10.38 21.39 45.78
N LEU A 7 10.85 22.56 45.32
CA LEU A 7 10.52 23.04 43.96
C LEU A 7 11.52 22.70 42.84
N ILE A 8 12.63 22.01 43.12
CA ILE A 8 13.70 21.79 42.12
C ILE A 8 13.61 20.41 41.42
N LEU A 9 12.70 19.51 41.82
CA LEU A 9 12.60 18.17 41.22
C LEU A 9 11.61 18.03 40.04
N PHE A 10 10.91 19.10 39.63
CA PHE A 10 9.92 19.01 38.55
C PHE A 10 10.43 19.37 37.14
N PHE A 11 11.66 19.87 36.99
CA PHE A 11 12.18 20.30 35.68
C PHE A 11 13.11 19.29 34.98
N SER A 12 13.47 18.16 35.60
CA SER A 12 14.39 17.18 34.99
C SER A 12 13.73 16.20 34.01
N ASN A 13 12.40 16.13 33.92
CA ASN A 13 11.68 15.15 33.08
C ASN A 13 11.17 15.70 31.73
N ILE A 14 11.29 17.00 31.48
CA ILE A 14 10.84 17.64 30.24
C ILE A 14 11.64 17.21 28.99
N PRO A 15 12.98 17.02 29.01
CA PRO A 15 13.73 16.72 27.78
C PRO A 15 13.47 15.32 27.24
N LEU A 16 13.15 14.33 28.10
CA LEU A 16 12.93 12.94 27.69
C LEU A 16 11.61 12.78 26.90
N ASN A 17 10.56 13.50 27.30
CA ASN A 17 9.25 13.41 26.65
C ASN A 17 9.25 14.06 25.26
N ALA A 18 9.92 15.22 25.11
CA ALA A 18 10.05 15.90 23.83
C ALA A 18 10.84 15.06 22.80
N GLN A 19 11.89 14.35 23.25
CA GLN A 19 12.65 13.45 22.39
C GLN A 19 11.80 12.25 21.92
N ASN A 20 11.04 11.62 22.84
CA ASN A 20 10.15 10.51 22.49
C ASN A 20 9.06 10.90 21.48
N ILE A 21 8.52 12.11 21.55
CA ILE A 21 7.54 12.62 20.57
C ILE A 21 8.19 12.75 19.19
N LYS A 22 9.36 13.39 19.11
CA LYS A 22 10.10 13.55 17.84
C LYS A 22 10.47 12.21 17.20
N ASP A 23 10.86 11.23 18.01
CA ASP A 23 11.17 9.90 17.49
C ASP A 23 9.93 9.18 16.96
N LYS A 24 8.78 9.29 17.65
CA LYS A 24 7.52 8.74 17.16
C LYS A 24 7.09 9.40 15.85
N GLU A 25 7.14 10.73 15.77
CA GLU A 25 6.80 11.48 14.56
C GLU A 25 7.68 11.09 13.37
N ARG A 26 8.99 10.97 13.58
CA ARG A 26 9.94 10.51 12.55
C ARG A 26 9.63 9.11 12.06
N ILE A 27 9.29 8.18 12.96
CA ILE A 27 8.92 6.82 12.61
C ILE A 27 7.62 6.83 11.78
N VAL A 28 6.61 7.58 12.22
CA VAL A 28 5.33 7.71 11.51
C VAL A 28 5.53 8.32 10.11
N GLU A 29 6.32 9.38 9.99
CA GLU A 29 6.61 10.03 8.72
C GLU A 29 7.31 9.08 7.75
N LYS A 30 8.35 8.36 8.23
CA LYS A 30 9.06 7.35 7.44
C LYS A 30 8.10 6.31 6.86
N TRP A 31 7.27 5.71 7.71
CA TRP A 31 6.36 4.66 7.29
C TRP A 31 5.21 5.18 6.43
N THR A 32 4.76 6.42 6.66
CA THR A 32 3.79 7.09 5.79
C THR A 32 4.32 7.27 4.37
N LYS A 33 5.58 7.69 4.22
CA LYS A 33 6.24 7.83 2.90
C LYS A 33 6.52 6.50 2.21
N ALA A 34 6.62 5.41 2.96
CA ALA A 34 6.83 4.08 2.40
C ALA A 34 5.54 3.34 2.05
N THR A 35 4.41 3.81 2.57
CA THR A 35 3.11 3.11 2.44
C THR A 35 2.29 3.75 1.33
N VAL A 36 1.97 2.97 0.31
CA VAL A 36 1.20 3.39 -0.85
C VAL A 36 -0.19 2.77 -0.85
N ASN A 37 -1.14 3.47 -1.45
CA ASN A 37 -2.48 2.96 -1.71
C ASN A 37 -2.52 2.33 -3.10
N VAL A 38 -3.10 1.14 -3.22
CA VAL A 38 -3.12 0.39 -4.49
C VAL A 38 -4.55 0.09 -4.94
N LEU A 39 -4.78 0.21 -6.25
CA LEU A 39 -6.01 -0.16 -6.93
C LEU A 39 -5.68 -1.03 -8.13
N CYS A 40 -6.28 -2.20 -8.21
CA CYS A 40 -6.08 -3.17 -9.26
C CYS A 40 -7.38 -3.41 -10.03
N TYR A 41 -7.27 -3.45 -11.35
CA TYR A 41 -8.38 -3.76 -12.24
C TYR A 41 -8.16 -5.11 -12.90
N SER A 42 -9.22 -5.93 -12.95
CA SER A 42 -9.24 -7.10 -13.81
C SER A 42 -9.21 -6.68 -15.27
N LYS A 43 -8.84 -7.61 -16.15
CA LYS A 43 -8.90 -7.36 -17.60
C LYS A 43 -10.29 -6.89 -18.04
N LEU A 44 -11.35 -7.52 -17.54
CA LEU A 44 -12.72 -7.15 -17.88
C LEU A 44 -13.05 -5.71 -17.44
N GLN A 45 -12.67 -5.32 -16.23
CA GLN A 45 -12.89 -3.96 -15.72
C GLN A 45 -12.12 -2.92 -16.52
N ARG A 46 -10.90 -3.24 -16.95
CA ARG A 46 -10.10 -2.40 -17.85
C ARG A 46 -10.79 -2.23 -19.20
N ASP A 47 -11.28 -3.31 -19.80
CA ASP A 47 -11.98 -3.25 -21.09
C ASP A 47 -13.28 -2.43 -20.98
N TRP A 48 -13.97 -2.51 -19.84
CA TRP A 48 -15.12 -1.65 -19.53
C TRP A 48 -14.73 -0.18 -19.36
N LEU A 49 -13.63 0.11 -18.68
CA LEU A 49 -13.12 1.47 -18.52
C LEU A 49 -12.79 2.12 -19.87
N LEU A 50 -12.14 1.38 -20.76
CA LEU A 50 -11.82 1.84 -22.13
C LEU A 50 -13.09 2.06 -22.96
N SER A 51 -14.10 1.19 -22.79
CA SER A 51 -15.38 1.32 -23.49
C SER A 51 -16.18 2.52 -22.99
N LEU A 52 -16.22 2.73 -21.68
CA LEU A 52 -16.89 3.87 -21.03
C LEU A 52 -16.31 5.20 -21.53
N ASP A 53 -14.99 5.27 -21.69
CA ASP A 53 -14.33 6.46 -22.22
C ASP A 53 -14.71 6.76 -23.67
N SER A 54 -14.76 5.73 -24.52
CA SER A 54 -15.20 5.87 -25.90
C SER A 54 -16.63 6.43 -25.98
N VAL A 55 -17.52 5.97 -25.09
CA VAL A 55 -18.91 6.44 -24.99
C VAL A 55 -18.97 7.89 -24.49
N PHE A 56 -18.18 8.27 -23.48
CA PHE A 56 -18.11 9.63 -22.97
C PHE A 56 -17.53 10.61 -24.00
N SER A 57 -16.41 10.26 -24.63
CA SER A 57 -15.76 11.06 -25.67
C SER A 57 -16.66 11.26 -26.90
N ALA A 58 -17.55 10.32 -27.19
CA ALA A 58 -18.56 10.45 -28.23
C ALA A 58 -19.78 11.30 -27.81
N GLY A 59 -19.79 11.87 -26.59
CA GLY A 59 -20.90 12.68 -26.06
C GLY A 59 -22.16 11.88 -25.76
N LYS A 60 -22.07 10.55 -25.66
CA LYS A 60 -23.24 9.66 -25.45
C LYS A 60 -23.69 9.57 -23.99
N ILE A 61 -22.82 9.98 -23.07
CA ILE A 61 -23.13 10.10 -21.64
C ILE A 61 -22.59 11.43 -21.13
N ASP A 62 -23.27 12.01 -20.14
CA ASP A 62 -22.82 13.23 -19.49
C ASP A 62 -21.70 12.96 -18.46
N SER A 63 -21.08 14.04 -17.96
CA SER A 63 -19.97 13.95 -17.00
C SER A 63 -20.36 13.36 -15.64
N VAL A 64 -21.61 13.52 -15.20
CA VAL A 64 -22.10 12.97 -13.92
C VAL A 64 -22.29 11.47 -14.06
N SER A 65 -22.92 11.03 -15.14
CA SER A 65 -23.08 9.62 -15.50
C SER A 65 -21.73 8.92 -15.65
N TYR A 66 -20.77 9.53 -16.36
CA TYR A 66 -19.41 9.00 -16.49
C TYR A 66 -18.75 8.81 -15.12
N GLN A 67 -18.81 9.82 -14.25
CA GLN A 67 -18.26 9.74 -12.90
C GLN A 67 -18.91 8.62 -12.08
N ASN A 68 -20.23 8.47 -12.16
CA ASN A 68 -20.96 7.37 -11.51
C ASN A 68 -20.48 5.99 -11.94
N TYR A 69 -20.25 5.77 -13.24
CA TYR A 69 -19.70 4.52 -13.73
C TYR A 69 -18.26 4.27 -13.27
N ILE A 70 -17.43 5.31 -13.25
CA ILE A 70 -16.07 5.21 -12.69
C ILE A 70 -16.12 4.76 -11.22
N TYR A 71 -17.04 5.28 -10.40
CA TYR A 71 -17.18 4.82 -9.01
C TYR A 71 -17.54 3.35 -8.91
N GLN A 72 -18.49 2.90 -9.72
CA GLN A 72 -18.87 1.49 -9.74
C GLN A 72 -17.68 0.62 -10.14
N LEU A 73 -16.87 1.04 -11.11
CA LEU A 73 -15.65 0.32 -11.50
C LEU A 73 -14.60 0.29 -10.38
N ILE A 74 -14.35 1.40 -9.68
CA ILE A 74 -13.43 1.42 -8.52
C ILE A 74 -13.94 0.49 -7.42
N ALA A 75 -15.24 0.53 -7.12
CA ALA A 75 -15.86 -0.29 -6.09
C ALA A 75 -15.81 -1.80 -6.41
N LEU A 76 -15.67 -2.15 -7.69
CA LEU A 76 -15.46 -3.52 -8.15
C LEU A 76 -13.97 -3.90 -8.20
N GLY A 77 -13.07 -2.92 -8.24
CA GLY A 77 -11.63 -3.13 -8.26
C GLY A 77 -11.12 -3.70 -6.93
N SER A 78 -9.97 -4.37 -6.98
CA SER A 78 -9.29 -4.79 -5.77
C SER A 78 -8.48 -3.61 -5.22
N THR A 79 -8.77 -3.18 -4.00
CA THR A 79 -8.09 -2.06 -3.34
C THR A 79 -7.38 -2.53 -2.07
N GLY A 80 -6.23 -1.96 -1.78
CA GLY A 80 -5.51 -2.25 -0.56
C GLY A 80 -4.37 -1.28 -0.30
N THR A 81 -3.57 -1.64 0.70
CA THR A 81 -2.36 -0.91 1.05
C THR A 81 -1.14 -1.75 0.66
N ALA A 82 -0.08 -1.11 0.19
CA ALA A 82 1.20 -1.75 -0.08
C ALA A 82 2.36 -0.94 0.52
N ILE A 83 3.51 -1.58 0.67
CA ILE A 83 4.74 -1.00 1.20
C ILE A 83 5.77 -1.00 0.07
N TRP A 84 6.30 0.16 -0.27
CA TRP A 84 7.45 0.28 -1.16
C TRP A 84 8.73 0.00 -0.38
N LEU A 85 9.47 -1.03 -0.78
CA LEU A 85 10.72 -1.43 -0.14
C LEU A 85 11.82 -1.71 -1.17
N THR A 86 13.06 -1.64 -0.69
CA THR A 86 14.26 -2.02 -1.45
C THR A 86 14.96 -3.20 -0.82
N TYR A 87 15.38 -4.16 -1.64
CA TYR A 87 16.16 -5.31 -1.22
C TYR A 87 17.14 -5.73 -2.32
N GLN A 88 18.43 -5.87 -1.99
CA GLN A 88 19.51 -6.19 -2.95
C GLN A 88 19.49 -5.31 -4.22
N ASN A 89 19.35 -3.99 -4.05
CA ASN A 89 19.26 -3.00 -5.14
C ASN A 89 18.04 -3.13 -6.06
N HIS A 90 17.04 -3.91 -5.66
CA HIS A 90 15.78 -4.04 -6.36
C HIS A 90 14.63 -3.40 -5.58
N ASN A 91 13.66 -2.83 -6.29
CA ASN A 91 12.46 -2.23 -5.70
C ASN A 91 11.29 -3.20 -5.75
N PHE A 92 10.52 -3.24 -4.67
CA PHE A 92 9.36 -4.10 -4.53
C PHE A 92 8.17 -3.36 -3.93
N LEU A 93 6.97 -3.83 -4.28
CA LEU A 93 5.77 -3.61 -3.47
C LEU A 93 5.50 -4.88 -2.66
N LEU A 94 5.33 -4.73 -1.35
CA LEU A 94 4.84 -5.75 -0.42
C LEU A 94 3.38 -5.43 -0.06
N THR A 95 2.49 -6.42 -0.14
CA THR A 95 1.09 -6.26 0.23
C THR A 95 0.48 -7.63 0.57
N ALA A 96 -0.82 -7.67 0.82
CA ALA A 96 -1.57 -8.89 0.99
C ALA A 96 -1.81 -9.57 -0.37
N ARG A 97 -1.82 -10.91 -0.41
CA ARG A 97 -2.00 -11.66 -1.67
C ARG A 97 -3.35 -11.38 -2.30
N HIS A 98 -4.44 -11.38 -1.56
CA HIS A 98 -5.78 -11.12 -2.11
C HIS A 98 -5.93 -9.71 -2.71
N VAL A 99 -5.05 -8.76 -2.37
CA VAL A 99 -5.05 -7.42 -3.01
C VAL A 99 -4.56 -7.52 -4.45
N LEU A 100 -3.60 -8.40 -4.74
CA LEU A 100 -2.96 -8.51 -6.05
C LEU A 100 -3.40 -9.72 -6.88
N GLU A 101 -4.10 -10.68 -6.28
CA GLU A 101 -4.53 -11.90 -6.97
C GLU A 101 -5.76 -11.64 -7.85
N ASP A 102 -5.60 -11.80 -9.16
CA ASP A 102 -6.68 -11.73 -10.14
C ASP A 102 -7.32 -13.11 -10.32
N VAL A 103 -8.23 -13.44 -9.41
CA VAL A 103 -9.00 -14.70 -9.45
C VAL A 103 -9.94 -14.80 -10.66
N SER A 104 -10.20 -13.69 -11.38
CA SER A 104 -11.04 -13.70 -12.59
C SER A 104 -10.34 -14.32 -13.79
N ILE A 105 -8.99 -14.34 -13.79
CA ILE A 105 -8.17 -15.00 -14.82
C ILE A 105 -7.88 -16.44 -14.40
N SER A 106 -7.23 -16.62 -13.24
CA SER A 106 -7.00 -17.91 -12.62
C SER A 106 -6.50 -17.75 -11.20
N LYS A 107 -6.68 -18.76 -10.36
CA LYS A 107 -6.02 -18.80 -9.04
C LYS A 107 -4.50 -18.67 -9.22
N GLY A 108 -3.87 -17.82 -8.43
CA GLY A 108 -2.44 -17.52 -8.49
C GLY A 108 -2.02 -16.53 -9.58
N SER A 109 -2.94 -15.99 -10.38
CA SER A 109 -2.64 -14.92 -11.33
C SER A 109 -2.54 -13.57 -10.61
N CYS A 110 -1.65 -12.69 -11.06
CA CYS A 110 -1.55 -11.32 -10.56
C CYS A 110 -2.28 -10.36 -11.51
N PHE A 111 -2.90 -9.31 -10.96
CA PHE A 111 -3.45 -8.23 -11.77
C PHE A 111 -2.38 -7.65 -12.69
N SER A 112 -2.75 -7.49 -13.96
CA SER A 112 -1.81 -7.03 -14.98
C SER A 112 -1.46 -5.54 -14.87
N GLU A 113 -2.34 -4.75 -14.26
CA GLU A 113 -2.25 -3.30 -14.12
C GLU A 113 -2.60 -2.93 -12.68
N ILE A 114 -1.62 -2.37 -11.96
CA ILE A 114 -1.74 -1.92 -10.57
C ILE A 114 -1.55 -0.40 -10.59
N HIS A 115 -2.51 0.33 -10.04
CA HIS A 115 -2.46 1.78 -9.92
C HIS A 115 -2.05 2.17 -8.50
N ILE A 116 -1.09 3.08 -8.38
CA ILE A 116 -0.74 3.73 -7.12
C ILE A 116 -1.61 4.97 -6.96
N ILE A 117 -2.39 5.03 -5.88
CA ILE A 117 -3.24 6.18 -5.62
C ILE A 117 -2.42 7.29 -4.96
N GLU A 118 -2.60 8.51 -5.45
CA GLU A 118 -1.87 9.69 -5.00
C GLU A 118 -2.30 10.09 -3.58
N ASN A 119 -1.32 10.55 -2.80
CA ASN A 119 -1.55 11.04 -1.45
C ASN A 119 -1.79 12.56 -1.48
N ASP A 120 -2.91 13.02 -0.93
CA ASP A 120 -3.31 14.45 -0.94
C ASP A 120 -2.45 15.34 -0.01
N THR A 121 -1.73 14.74 0.92
CA THR A 121 -0.94 15.45 1.95
C THR A 121 0.55 15.51 1.65
N ILE A 122 1.08 14.49 0.96
CA ILE A 122 2.50 14.40 0.62
C ILE A 122 2.69 15.13 -0.71
N HIS A 123 2.78 16.46 -0.63
CA HIS A 123 3.09 17.36 -1.75
C HIS A 123 2.26 17.07 -3.01
N SER A 124 1.03 17.63 -3.06
CA SER A 124 0.24 17.68 -4.29
C SER A 124 1.17 18.00 -5.46
N ILE A 125 1.34 17.06 -6.38
CA ILE A 125 2.27 17.30 -7.47
C ILE A 125 1.73 18.53 -8.20
N ASP A 126 2.57 19.55 -8.38
CA ASP A 126 2.17 20.70 -9.17
C ASP A 126 2.01 20.28 -10.62
N ARG A 127 0.78 19.91 -10.98
CA ARG A 127 0.45 19.39 -12.30
C ARG A 127 0.53 20.44 -13.40
N SER A 128 0.64 21.72 -13.05
CA SER A 128 0.89 22.79 -14.02
C SER A 128 2.28 22.67 -14.67
N LYS A 129 3.19 21.91 -14.04
CA LYS A 129 4.50 21.55 -14.60
C LYS A 129 4.46 20.31 -15.49
N PHE A 130 3.31 19.65 -15.64
CA PHE A 130 3.15 18.54 -16.57
C PHE A 130 2.59 19.05 -17.89
N GLU A 131 3.38 18.87 -18.95
CA GLU A 131 2.86 19.10 -20.29
C GLU A 131 1.80 18.04 -20.62
N PRO A 132 0.54 18.42 -20.90
CA PRO A 132 -0.47 17.49 -21.37
C PRO A 132 -0.09 17.05 -22.78
N ARG A 133 0.44 15.82 -22.94
CA ARG A 133 0.76 15.28 -24.27
C ARG A 133 -0.30 14.28 -24.73
N PRO A 134 -0.79 14.39 -25.98
CA PRO A 134 -1.88 13.57 -26.48
C PRO A 134 -1.49 12.08 -26.57
N HIS A 135 -2.40 11.21 -26.12
CA HIS A 135 -2.37 9.77 -26.35
C HIS A 135 -2.35 9.49 -27.85
N ARG A 136 -1.17 9.32 -28.47
CA ARG A 136 -1.00 8.57 -29.74
C ARG A 136 0.43 8.46 -30.29
N THR A 137 1.48 8.93 -29.62
CA THR A 137 2.83 8.52 -30.01
C THR A 137 3.17 7.19 -29.34
N PHE A 138 3.29 6.14 -30.15
CA PHE A 138 3.80 4.80 -29.76
C PHE A 138 5.19 4.86 -29.08
N ALA A 139 5.87 5.99 -29.14
CA ALA A 139 6.94 6.39 -28.24
C ALA A 139 6.34 7.24 -27.10
N ALA A 140 5.68 6.60 -26.13
CA ALA A 140 5.52 7.23 -24.82
C ALA A 140 6.94 7.35 -24.25
N GLU A 141 7.53 8.54 -24.36
CA GLU A 141 8.91 8.81 -23.94
C GLU A 141 9.16 8.22 -22.55
N VAL A 142 10.15 7.32 -22.49
CA VAL A 142 10.80 6.84 -21.27
C VAL A 142 11.12 8.05 -20.40
N GLY A 143 10.23 8.42 -19.46
CA GLY A 143 10.33 9.79 -18.93
C GLY A 143 9.16 10.35 -18.13
N THR A 144 7.93 10.05 -18.56
CA THR A 144 6.73 10.70 -17.99
C THR A 144 6.31 10.00 -16.70
N PRO A 145 5.97 10.74 -15.61
CA PRO A 145 5.43 10.11 -14.41
C PRO A 145 4.18 9.28 -14.73
N SER A 146 4.15 8.07 -14.21
CA SER A 146 3.05 7.13 -14.36
C SER A 146 2.75 6.55 -12.99
N ASP A 147 1.50 6.59 -12.54
CA ASP A 147 1.11 5.92 -11.30
C ASP A 147 0.82 4.42 -11.51
N LYS A 148 1.03 3.91 -12.74
CA LYS A 148 0.76 2.53 -13.11
C LYS A 148 1.99 1.64 -13.06
N LEU A 149 1.77 0.42 -12.60
CA LEU A 149 2.67 -0.72 -12.65
C LEU A 149 2.05 -1.81 -13.53
N PHE A 150 2.80 -2.29 -14.52
CA PHE A 150 2.38 -3.38 -15.40
C PHE A 150 3.14 -4.67 -15.08
N VAL A 151 2.43 -5.69 -14.59
CA VAL A 151 3.02 -6.94 -14.08
C VAL A 151 3.13 -8.03 -15.15
N ASN A 152 2.20 -8.04 -16.12
CA ASN A 152 2.08 -9.13 -17.10
C ASN A 152 3.31 -9.31 -18.00
N ASN A 153 4.12 -8.26 -18.19
CA ASN A 153 5.28 -8.32 -19.07
C ASN A 153 6.49 -8.99 -18.40
N THR A 154 6.51 -9.09 -17.07
CA THR A 154 7.70 -9.49 -16.33
C THR A 154 7.48 -10.79 -15.57
N LYS A 155 6.24 -11.05 -15.11
CA LYS A 155 5.91 -12.13 -14.17
C LYS A 155 6.81 -12.12 -12.93
N LEU A 156 7.41 -10.97 -12.60
CA LEU A 156 8.34 -10.83 -11.48
C LEU A 156 7.57 -10.52 -10.20
N PHE A 157 6.79 -11.50 -9.76
CA PHE A 157 6.04 -11.47 -8.51
C PHE A 157 6.06 -12.84 -7.83
N LYS A 158 5.74 -12.85 -6.54
CA LYS A 158 5.55 -14.08 -5.78
C LYS A 158 4.40 -13.92 -4.80
N PHE A 159 3.55 -14.92 -4.75
CA PHE A 159 2.54 -15.10 -3.71
C PHE A 159 3.01 -16.16 -2.73
N SER A 160 2.77 -15.91 -1.45
CA SER A 160 2.80 -16.94 -0.40
C SER A 160 1.67 -17.96 -0.60
N PRO A 161 1.65 -19.05 0.18
CA PRO A 161 0.44 -19.85 0.36
C PRO A 161 -0.78 -18.98 0.72
N VAL A 162 -1.99 -19.45 0.37
CA VAL A 162 -3.24 -18.70 0.61
C VAL A 162 -3.39 -18.35 2.09
N ASP A 163 -3.04 -19.27 2.99
CA ASP A 163 -3.17 -19.07 4.43
C ASP A 163 -2.21 -18.01 5.00
N ASP A 164 -1.11 -17.74 4.29
CA ASP A 164 -0.11 -16.73 4.66
C ASP A 164 -0.42 -15.36 4.03
N ASP A 165 -1.21 -15.33 2.96
CA ASP A 165 -1.75 -14.16 2.26
C ASP A 165 -0.81 -12.96 2.10
N MET A 166 0.42 -13.21 1.66
CA MET A 166 1.43 -12.18 1.40
C MET A 166 1.86 -12.23 -0.06
N ALA A 167 2.08 -11.05 -0.65
CA ALA A 167 2.55 -10.92 -2.01
C ALA A 167 3.68 -9.89 -2.11
N VAL A 168 4.62 -10.18 -3.00
CA VAL A 168 5.66 -9.24 -3.42
C VAL A 168 5.67 -9.13 -4.94
N VAL A 169 5.85 -7.91 -5.43
CA VAL A 169 6.00 -7.62 -6.88
C VAL A 169 7.25 -6.78 -7.07
N ASN A 170 8.15 -7.21 -7.94
CA ASN A 170 9.27 -6.38 -8.38
C ASN A 170 8.75 -5.29 -9.32
N ILE A 171 9.15 -4.05 -9.07
CA ILE A 171 8.69 -2.90 -9.84
C ILE A 171 9.76 -2.30 -10.77
N ASP A 172 11.00 -2.79 -10.69
CA ASP A 172 12.11 -2.35 -11.54
C ASP A 172 11.92 -2.72 -13.01
N SER A 173 11.29 -3.87 -13.25
CA SER A 173 11.19 -4.51 -14.56
C SER A 173 10.00 -4.03 -15.39
N SER A 174 9.14 -3.19 -14.82
CA SER A 174 7.99 -2.69 -15.57
C SER A 174 8.46 -1.81 -16.74
N TYR A 175 7.81 -1.95 -17.90
CA TYR A 175 8.12 -1.10 -19.07
C TYR A 175 8.07 0.40 -18.73
N TYR A 176 7.26 0.76 -17.72
CA TYR A 176 7.08 2.12 -17.23
C TYR A 176 7.79 2.39 -15.90
N ALA A 177 8.76 1.55 -15.50
CA ALA A 177 9.41 1.63 -14.18
C ALA A 177 10.00 3.01 -13.90
N TYR A 178 10.64 3.64 -14.90
CA TYR A 178 11.14 5.00 -14.78
C TYR A 178 10.02 6.00 -14.45
N GLY A 179 8.89 5.92 -15.17
CA GLY A 179 7.72 6.76 -14.94
C GLY A 179 7.12 6.54 -13.57
N LEU A 180 7.04 5.28 -13.12
CA LEU A 180 6.59 4.91 -11.78
C LEU A 180 7.49 5.48 -10.69
N PHE A 181 8.81 5.30 -10.78
CA PHE A 181 9.73 5.85 -9.79
C PHE A 181 9.72 7.37 -9.77
N LYS A 182 9.59 8.01 -10.94
CA LYS A 182 9.45 9.46 -11.02
C LYS A 182 8.16 9.93 -10.34
N PHE A 183 7.03 9.25 -10.58
CA PHE A 183 5.77 9.51 -9.88
C PHE A 183 5.94 9.36 -8.38
N LEU A 184 6.44 8.19 -7.91
CA LEU A 184 6.59 7.91 -6.48
C LEU A 184 7.44 8.99 -5.78
N ARG A 185 8.57 9.38 -6.38
CA ARG A 185 9.46 10.42 -5.82
C ARG A 185 8.84 11.80 -5.84
N LEU A 186 8.15 12.20 -6.92
CA LEU A 186 7.48 13.50 -7.01
C LEU A 186 6.32 13.61 -6.02
N SER A 187 5.63 12.51 -5.76
CA SER A 187 4.60 12.37 -4.72
C SER A 187 5.18 12.21 -3.31
N GLY A 188 6.50 12.36 -3.14
CA GLY A 188 7.20 12.29 -1.85
C GLY A 188 7.26 10.92 -1.19
N PHE A 189 6.91 9.84 -1.89
CA PHE A 189 7.12 8.48 -1.40
C PHE A 189 8.61 8.15 -1.35
N GLN A 190 8.99 7.28 -0.41
CA GLN A 190 10.36 6.84 -0.19
C GLN A 190 10.36 5.36 0.21
N PRO A 191 11.22 4.52 -0.38
CA PRO A 191 11.28 3.11 -0.01
C PRO A 191 11.91 2.94 1.38
N VAL A 192 11.52 1.85 2.05
CA VAL A 192 12.24 1.33 3.23
C VAL A 192 13.23 0.24 2.85
N GLY A 193 14.30 0.10 3.61
CA GLY A 193 15.28 -0.96 3.42
C GLY A 193 14.96 -2.21 4.24
N ILE A 194 15.67 -3.29 3.96
CA ILE A 194 15.52 -4.55 4.72
C ILE A 194 15.89 -4.39 6.19
N GLU A 195 16.79 -3.46 6.50
CA GLU A 195 17.16 -3.09 7.85
C GLU A 195 15.96 -2.59 8.66
N ASP A 196 14.90 -2.09 8.02
CA ASP A 196 13.67 -1.60 8.66
C ASP A 196 12.68 -2.71 9.01
N ILE A 197 13.02 -3.96 8.75
CA ILE A 197 12.14 -5.09 8.92
C ILE A 197 12.66 -5.98 10.05
N ASP A 198 11.77 -6.35 10.97
CA ASP A 198 12.07 -7.33 12.00
C ASP A 198 11.88 -8.75 11.45
N THR A 199 12.87 -9.20 10.68
CA THR A 199 12.86 -10.50 9.99
C THR A 199 12.81 -11.71 10.93
N LEU A 200 12.93 -11.49 12.24
CA LEU A 200 12.92 -12.52 13.27
C LEU A 200 11.70 -12.40 14.21
N PHE A 201 10.82 -11.43 13.98
CA PHE A 201 9.62 -11.18 14.77
C PHE A 201 9.90 -11.07 16.29
N LYS A 202 10.84 -10.20 16.68
CA LYS A 202 11.29 -10.02 18.08
C LYS A 202 10.38 -9.09 18.87
N VAL A 203 9.14 -9.54 19.11
CA VAL A 203 8.09 -8.81 19.83
C VAL A 203 7.51 -9.61 21.00
N LYS A 204 6.78 -8.95 21.89
CA LYS A 204 6.09 -9.55 23.04
C LYS A 204 4.64 -9.05 23.13
N ASN A 205 3.77 -9.83 23.78
CA ASN A 205 2.43 -9.36 24.13
C ASN A 205 2.53 -8.07 24.96
N GLY A 206 1.65 -7.11 24.68
CA GLY A 206 1.65 -5.77 25.24
C GLY A 206 2.62 -4.79 24.59
N ASP A 207 3.47 -5.19 23.65
CA ASP A 207 4.31 -4.24 22.93
C ASP A 207 3.44 -3.27 22.11
N PRO A 208 3.68 -1.95 22.18
CA PRO A 208 2.93 -0.96 21.42
C PRO A 208 3.32 -1.00 19.95
N VAL A 209 2.30 -0.86 19.11
CA VAL A 209 2.38 -0.90 17.65
C VAL A 209 1.47 0.15 17.04
N PHE A 210 1.66 0.45 15.76
CA PHE A 210 0.67 1.14 14.95
C PHE A 210 0.54 0.49 13.57
N ALA A 211 -0.65 0.64 12.97
CA ALA A 211 -0.95 0.21 11.62
C ALA A 211 -1.17 1.44 10.72
N ILE A 212 -0.83 1.31 9.44
CA ILE A 212 -1.16 2.30 8.40
C ILE A 212 -2.02 1.63 7.34
N GLY A 213 -3.09 2.29 6.91
CA GLY A 213 -3.91 1.81 5.82
C GLY A 213 -4.65 2.93 5.08
N TYR A 214 -5.27 2.55 3.97
CA TYR A 214 -6.07 3.44 3.12
C TYR A 214 -7.49 2.89 2.94
N PRO A 215 -8.33 2.90 3.99
CA PRO A 215 -9.74 2.51 3.86
C PRO A 215 -10.52 3.55 3.05
N ASN A 216 -11.77 3.28 2.69
CA ASN A 216 -12.56 4.19 1.85
C ASN A 216 -12.74 5.59 2.47
N GLU A 217 -12.71 5.68 3.79
CA GLU A 217 -12.73 6.93 4.57
C GLU A 217 -11.46 7.79 4.36
N SER A 218 -10.39 7.22 3.80
CA SER A 218 -9.18 7.95 3.44
C SER A 218 -9.34 8.87 2.23
N VAL A 219 -10.42 8.74 1.46
CA VAL A 219 -10.63 9.51 0.23
C VAL A 219 -10.94 10.96 0.56
N THR A 220 -10.03 11.86 0.22
CA THR A 220 -10.16 13.31 0.50
C THR A 220 -10.78 14.07 -0.66
N LYS A 221 -10.39 13.71 -1.88
CA LYS A 221 -10.79 14.40 -3.09
C LYS A 221 -10.95 13.43 -4.24
N ARG A 222 -11.84 13.80 -5.16
CA ARG A 222 -12.08 13.12 -6.42
C ARG A 222 -11.53 13.98 -7.55
N LYS A 223 -10.74 13.40 -8.45
CA LYS A 223 -10.19 14.11 -9.61
C LYS A 223 -11.33 14.40 -10.58
N ASN A 224 -11.65 15.67 -10.76
CA ASN A 224 -12.65 16.07 -11.75
C ASN A 224 -12.00 16.20 -13.15
N THR A 225 -12.83 16.14 -14.18
CA THR A 225 -12.40 16.29 -15.59
C THR A 225 -11.98 17.72 -15.97
N LYS A 226 -12.20 18.71 -15.10
CA LYS A 226 -11.69 20.08 -15.31
C LYS A 226 -10.23 20.21 -14.90
N GLU A 227 -9.76 19.36 -14.00
CA GLU A 227 -8.38 19.32 -13.49
C GLU A 227 -7.48 18.39 -14.32
N LEU A 228 -8.06 17.53 -15.17
CA LEU A 228 -7.33 16.60 -16.02
C LEU A 228 -8.01 16.49 -17.38
N PRO A 229 -7.28 16.69 -18.50
CA PRO A 229 -7.76 16.27 -19.82
C PRO A 229 -8.21 14.79 -19.76
N THR A 230 -9.29 14.44 -20.46
CA THR A 230 -9.91 13.10 -20.44
C THR A 230 -8.91 11.95 -20.61
N SER A 231 -7.86 12.15 -21.43
CA SER A 231 -6.75 11.22 -21.62
C SER A 231 -5.95 10.91 -20.34
N TYR A 232 -5.78 11.88 -19.44
CA TYR A 232 -5.04 11.75 -18.18
C TYR A 232 -5.88 11.11 -17.06
N ALA A 233 -7.20 11.28 -17.10
CA ALA A 233 -8.10 10.65 -16.12
C ALA A 233 -8.09 9.11 -16.22
N LEU A 234 -7.84 8.55 -17.42
CA LEU A 234 -7.68 7.11 -17.65
C LEU A 234 -6.28 6.59 -17.30
N ALA A 235 -5.31 7.51 -17.29
CA ALA A 235 -3.92 7.20 -17.03
C ALA A 235 -3.56 7.28 -15.54
N THR A 236 -4.49 7.73 -14.68
CA THR A 236 -4.23 7.92 -13.25
C THR A 236 -5.38 7.42 -12.38
N SER A 237 -5.12 7.13 -11.10
CA SER A 237 -6.17 6.86 -10.13
C SER A 237 -7.14 8.06 -10.06
N PRO A 238 -8.47 7.82 -10.00
CA PRO A 238 -9.50 8.88 -10.02
C PRO A 238 -9.70 9.60 -8.68
N ILE A 239 -8.99 9.18 -7.64
CA ILE A 239 -9.12 9.70 -6.27
C ILE A 239 -7.78 10.13 -5.70
N TYR A 240 -7.86 10.95 -4.66
CA TYR A 240 -6.77 11.28 -3.74
C TYR A 240 -7.10 10.69 -2.37
N THR A 241 -6.08 10.23 -1.67
CA THR A 241 -6.25 9.63 -0.33
C THR A 241 -5.26 10.16 0.68
N ILE A 242 -5.57 10.00 1.97
CA ILE A 242 -4.63 10.24 3.07
C ILE A 242 -4.53 8.99 3.95
N PRO A 243 -3.34 8.61 4.43
CA PRO A 243 -3.19 7.41 5.25
C PRO A 243 -3.93 7.58 6.57
N ILE A 244 -4.61 6.51 6.99
CA ILE A 244 -5.18 6.40 8.33
C ILE A 244 -4.20 5.59 9.19
N ILE A 245 -3.84 6.17 10.34
CA ILE A 245 -2.91 5.56 11.29
C ILE A 245 -3.65 5.21 12.56
N THR A 246 -3.56 3.94 12.97
CA THR A 246 -4.22 3.43 14.18
C THR A 246 -3.18 2.88 15.13
N ASN A 247 -3.31 3.17 16.42
CA ASN A 247 -2.36 2.74 17.45
C ASN A 247 -3.00 1.61 18.27
N GLY A 248 -2.19 0.65 18.70
CA GLY A 248 -2.65 -0.50 19.48
C GLY A 248 -1.51 -1.21 20.20
N VAL A 249 -1.79 -2.42 20.67
CA VAL A 249 -0.82 -3.30 21.35
C VAL A 249 -0.95 -4.72 20.83
N ILE A 250 0.15 -5.46 20.83
CA ILE A 250 0.12 -6.90 20.50
C ILE A 250 -0.67 -7.63 21.58
N SER A 251 -1.77 -8.27 21.22
CA SER A 251 -2.60 -9.05 22.16
C SER A 251 -2.09 -10.49 22.27
N ASP A 252 -1.75 -11.12 21.13
CA ASP A 252 -1.16 -12.46 21.08
C ASP A 252 -0.12 -12.61 19.96
N ILE A 253 1.12 -12.93 20.31
CA ILE A 253 2.20 -13.27 19.35
C ILE A 253 1.96 -14.59 18.61
N ASN A 254 1.05 -15.45 19.07
CA ASN A 254 0.66 -16.71 18.46
C ASN A 254 1.89 -17.56 18.09
N ASN A 255 2.60 -18.03 19.10
CA ASN A 255 3.88 -18.74 18.95
C ASN A 255 3.75 -19.93 18.00
N GLY A 256 4.71 -20.07 17.08
CA GLY A 256 4.75 -21.15 16.10
C GLY A 256 3.82 -20.98 14.90
N LYS A 257 3.01 -19.91 14.83
CA LYS A 257 2.19 -19.59 13.66
C LYS A 257 2.75 -18.40 12.88
N ASN A 258 2.34 -18.27 11.63
CA ASN A 258 2.66 -17.14 10.76
C ASN A 258 1.74 -15.93 10.99
N THR A 259 0.76 -16.04 11.88
CA THR A 259 -0.17 -14.98 12.26
C THR A 259 0.12 -14.45 13.66
N PHE A 260 -0.39 -13.29 13.98
CA PHE A 260 -0.42 -12.71 15.33
C PHE A 260 -1.62 -11.79 15.47
N GLU A 261 -1.97 -11.41 16.69
CA GLU A 261 -3.14 -10.59 17.02
C GLU A 261 -2.71 -9.26 17.64
N ILE A 262 -3.49 -8.22 17.34
CA ILE A 262 -3.27 -6.86 17.82
C ILE A 262 -4.61 -6.25 18.18
N ASP A 263 -4.66 -5.58 19.33
CA ASP A 263 -5.78 -4.75 19.74
C ASP A 263 -5.65 -3.38 19.06
N VAL A 264 -6.00 -3.33 17.77
CA VAL A 264 -5.97 -2.12 16.96
C VAL A 264 -7.18 -2.09 16.02
N PHE A 265 -7.68 -0.88 15.75
CA PHE A 265 -8.69 -0.70 14.71
C PHE A 265 -8.06 -0.90 13.33
N THR A 266 -8.60 -1.86 12.56
CA THR A 266 -8.35 -2.03 11.13
C THR A 266 -9.68 -2.19 10.41
N TYR A 267 -9.71 -1.93 9.11
CA TYR A 267 -10.89 -2.13 8.26
C TYR A 267 -10.47 -2.47 6.82
N HIS A 268 -11.43 -2.72 5.93
CA HIS A 268 -11.16 -2.86 4.50
C HIS A 268 -10.33 -1.67 3.99
N GLY A 269 -9.28 -1.96 3.21
CA GLY A 269 -8.27 -0.99 2.77
C GLY A 269 -7.01 -0.93 3.64
N PHE A 270 -7.00 -1.52 4.84
CA PHE A 270 -5.75 -1.77 5.58
C PHE A 270 -4.99 -3.00 5.08
N SER A 271 -5.64 -3.92 4.38
CA SER A 271 -5.02 -5.15 3.87
C SER A 271 -3.74 -4.87 3.09
N GLY A 272 -2.65 -5.52 3.50
CA GLY A 272 -1.28 -5.32 3.01
C GLY A 272 -0.52 -4.17 3.67
N GLY A 273 -1.18 -3.38 4.53
CA GLY A 273 -0.60 -2.25 5.24
C GLY A 273 0.35 -2.67 6.36
N PRO A 274 1.35 -1.83 6.68
CA PRO A 274 2.39 -2.19 7.64
C PRO A 274 1.90 -2.18 9.08
N ILE A 275 2.40 -3.12 9.87
CA ILE A 275 2.37 -3.10 11.34
C ILE A 275 3.76 -2.77 11.86
N ILE A 276 3.88 -1.66 12.56
CA ILE A 276 5.16 -1.09 13.00
C ILE A 276 5.27 -1.12 14.52
N ASN A 277 6.37 -1.66 15.03
CA ASN A 277 6.64 -1.67 16.47
C ASN A 277 7.25 -0.34 16.96
N LYS A 278 7.36 -0.18 18.29
CA LYS A 278 7.98 0.99 18.93
C LYS A 278 9.43 1.30 18.51
N LYS A 279 10.15 0.33 17.94
CA LYS A 279 11.51 0.52 17.41
C LYS A 279 11.51 1.01 15.96
N GLY A 280 10.34 1.28 15.39
CA GLY A 280 10.16 1.69 14.01
C GLY A 280 10.41 0.57 13.00
N LYS A 281 10.30 -0.70 13.39
CA LYS A 281 10.48 -1.86 12.49
C LYS A 281 9.14 -2.44 12.06
N LEU A 282 9.07 -2.88 10.80
CA LEU A 282 7.97 -3.69 10.29
C LEU A 282 8.01 -5.05 10.95
N ILE A 283 6.93 -5.42 11.64
CA ILE A 283 6.78 -6.74 12.27
C ILE A 283 5.79 -7.62 11.53
N GLY A 284 4.96 -7.04 10.67
CA GLY A 284 3.98 -7.77 9.87
C GLY A 284 3.15 -6.87 8.99
N ILE A 285 2.19 -7.46 8.28
CA ILE A 285 1.19 -6.75 7.50
C ILE A 285 -0.22 -7.06 8.02
N THR A 286 -1.15 -6.13 7.83
CA THR A 286 -2.58 -6.43 8.00
C THR A 286 -3.01 -7.41 6.90
N HIS A 287 -3.64 -8.51 7.29
CA HIS A 287 -4.28 -9.45 6.37
C HIS A 287 -5.69 -8.97 6.05
N GLY A 288 -6.50 -8.82 7.08
CA GLY A 288 -7.90 -8.52 6.98
C GLY A 288 -8.53 -8.57 8.36
N ALA A 289 -9.75 -9.06 8.43
CA ALA A 289 -10.43 -9.26 9.69
C ALA A 289 -11.27 -10.52 9.67
N SER A 290 -11.50 -11.04 10.86
CA SER A 290 -12.36 -12.17 11.11
C SER A 290 -13.46 -11.73 12.09
N THR A 291 -14.67 -12.25 11.85
CA THR A 291 -15.87 -11.92 12.64
C THR A 291 -16.51 -13.20 13.15
N PRO A 292 -15.86 -13.96 14.05
CA PRO A 292 -16.45 -15.15 14.63
C PRO A 292 -17.73 -14.80 15.36
N ARG A 293 -18.71 -15.69 15.21
CA ARG A 293 -19.89 -15.68 16.07
C ARG A 293 -19.52 -16.29 17.41
N LYS A 294 -19.62 -15.48 18.46
CA LYS A 294 -19.47 -15.91 19.85
C LYS A 294 -20.83 -15.95 20.53
N SER A 295 -20.94 -16.80 21.55
CA SER A 295 -22.15 -16.96 22.35
C SER A 295 -21.80 -16.85 23.83
N ASN A 296 -22.61 -16.14 24.60
CA ASN A 296 -22.52 -16.10 26.06
C ASN A 296 -23.93 -16.21 26.67
N SER A 297 -24.02 -16.12 28.00
CA SER A 297 -25.30 -16.19 28.73
C SER A 297 -26.32 -15.11 28.37
N LYS A 298 -25.89 -14.03 27.69
CA LYS A 298 -26.73 -12.90 27.25
C LYS A 298 -27.11 -12.98 25.76
N GLY A 299 -26.63 -13.99 25.03
CA GLY A 299 -26.95 -14.21 23.63
C GLY A 299 -25.73 -14.33 22.72
N ASN A 300 -25.97 -14.16 21.42
CA ASN A 300 -24.95 -14.25 20.39
C ASN A 300 -24.44 -12.86 20.02
N TYR A 301 -23.13 -12.73 19.79
CA TYR A 301 -22.51 -11.52 19.25
C TYR A 301 -21.44 -11.87 18.22
N LEU A 302 -21.19 -10.96 17.28
CA LEU A 302 -20.04 -11.03 16.39
C LEU A 302 -18.91 -10.25 17.03
N GLU A 303 -17.73 -10.85 17.11
CA GLU A 303 -16.54 -10.16 17.60
C GLU A 303 -15.64 -9.87 16.42
N TYR A 304 -15.42 -8.60 16.11
CA TYR A 304 -14.49 -8.20 15.07
C TYR A 304 -13.06 -8.25 15.61
N HIS A 305 -12.17 -8.97 14.93
CA HIS A 305 -10.74 -8.91 15.21
C HIS A 305 -9.94 -8.83 13.92
N GLY A 306 -8.94 -7.94 13.91
CA GLY A 306 -7.98 -7.86 12.82
C GLY A 306 -7.08 -9.09 12.80
N GLU A 307 -6.76 -9.59 11.61
CA GLU A 307 -5.76 -10.62 11.42
C GLU A 307 -4.49 -10.01 10.82
N PHE A 308 -3.33 -10.47 11.30
CA PHE A 308 -2.03 -9.93 10.90
C PHE A 308 -1.06 -11.07 10.57
N LYS A 309 -0.22 -10.86 9.55
CA LYS A 309 0.79 -11.85 9.09
C LYS A 309 2.18 -11.37 9.45
N LYS A 310 3.01 -12.26 9.99
CA LYS A 310 4.37 -11.95 10.45
C LYS A 310 5.28 -11.60 9.27
N SER A 311 6.14 -10.62 9.48
CA SER A 311 7.16 -10.20 8.49
C SER A 311 8.23 -11.26 8.21
N THR A 312 8.32 -12.31 9.05
CA THR A 312 9.18 -13.48 8.81
C THR A 312 8.87 -14.18 7.47
N LEU A 313 7.65 -14.01 6.95
CA LEU A 313 7.23 -14.53 5.65
C LEU A 313 7.89 -13.82 4.45
N LEU A 314 8.43 -12.61 4.64
CA LEU A 314 8.85 -11.75 3.54
C LEU A 314 10.13 -12.24 2.84
N ILE A 315 11.14 -12.64 3.61
CA ILE A 315 12.48 -12.95 3.06
C ILE A 315 12.43 -14.06 2.01
N PRO A 316 11.75 -15.21 2.25
CA PRO A 316 11.63 -16.25 1.23
C PRO A 316 11.01 -15.73 -0.08
N LEU A 317 9.98 -14.88 0.01
CA LEU A 317 9.30 -14.33 -1.16
C LEU A 317 10.23 -13.41 -1.97
N LEU A 318 11.02 -12.58 -1.30
CA LEU A 318 12.00 -11.69 -1.95
C LEU A 318 13.11 -12.49 -2.65
N HIS A 319 13.62 -13.54 -2.01
CA HIS A 319 14.65 -14.42 -2.59
C HIS A 319 14.13 -15.11 -3.86
N ASP A 320 12.89 -15.59 -3.84
CA ASP A 320 12.26 -16.21 -5.00
C ASP A 320 12.18 -15.24 -6.19
N VAL A 321 11.73 -14.00 -5.96
CA VAL A 321 11.63 -13.01 -7.05
C VAL A 321 13.01 -12.60 -7.56
N ILE A 322 14.00 -12.42 -6.70
CA ILE A 322 15.37 -12.09 -7.14
C ILE A 322 15.97 -13.20 -7.99
N THR A 323 15.74 -14.45 -7.61
CA THR A 323 16.20 -15.60 -8.40
C THR A 323 15.58 -15.57 -9.80
N GLN A 324 14.30 -15.20 -9.93
CA GLN A 324 13.63 -15.01 -11.22
C GLN A 324 14.26 -13.87 -12.02
N VAL A 325 14.52 -12.72 -11.39
CA VAL A 325 15.18 -11.56 -12.03
C VAL A 325 16.55 -11.96 -12.59
N GLN A 326 17.37 -12.64 -11.79
CA GLN A 326 18.69 -13.09 -12.19
C GLN A 326 18.62 -14.10 -13.35
N SER A 327 17.67 -15.03 -13.31
CA SER A 327 17.43 -16.00 -14.38
C SER A 327 17.09 -15.31 -15.71
N GLN A 328 16.18 -14.33 -15.69
CA GLN A 328 15.80 -13.56 -16.88
C GLN A 328 16.99 -12.75 -17.44
N GLN A 329 17.81 -12.15 -16.57
CA GLN A 329 19.01 -11.41 -16.98
C GLN A 329 20.07 -12.31 -17.62
N MET A 330 20.26 -13.53 -17.10
CA MET A 330 21.19 -14.50 -17.70
C MET A 330 20.72 -14.94 -19.08
N GLN A 331 19.42 -15.22 -19.25
CA GLN A 331 18.85 -15.57 -20.55
C GLN A 331 19.02 -14.44 -21.57
N ALA A 332 18.75 -13.20 -21.18
CA ALA A 332 18.90 -12.03 -22.06
C ALA A 332 20.34 -11.82 -22.55
N ARG A 333 21.37 -12.21 -21.77
CA ARG A 333 22.79 -12.11 -22.15
C ARG A 333 23.25 -13.22 -23.09
N SER A 334 22.49 -14.29 -23.22
CA SER A 334 22.82 -15.42 -24.11
C SER A 334 22.32 -15.24 -25.55
N PHE A 335 21.56 -14.18 -25.82
CA PHE A 335 21.09 -13.76 -27.14
C PHE A 335 21.96 -12.64 -27.70
#